data_AF-A0A6P0VBU4-F1
#
_entry.id   AF-A0A6P0VBU4-F1
#
_cell.length_a   1.000
_cell.length_b   1.000
_cell.length_c   1.000
_cell.angle_alpha   90.00
_cell.angle_beta   90.00
_cell.angle_gamma   90.00
#
_symmetry.space_group_name_H-M   'P 1'
#
loop_
_entity.id
_entity.type
_entity.pdbx_description
1 polymer ?
#
loop_
_entity_poly.entity_id
_entity_poly.type
_entity_poly.pdbx_seq_one_letter_code
_entity_poly.pdbx_strand_id
1 'polypeptide(L)' 'MIDLDNGPEIVDESNRRTKIMITDVQAANGVVHVLDRVLVPTL' A
#
# COMPACT_ATOMS: atom_id res chain seq x y z
N MET A 1 6.70 17.35 -14.34
CA MET A 1 5.36 17.33 -13.74
C MET A 1 5.35 16.14 -12.79
N ILE A 2 5.16 16.38 -11.49
CA ILE A 2 5.06 15.28 -10.51
C ILE A 2 3.59 14.85 -10.55
N ASP A 3 3.34 13.65 -11.04
CA ASP A 3 2.01 13.04 -11.00
C ASP A 3 1.68 12.68 -9.53
N LEU A 4 0.55 13.17 -9.03
CA LEU A 4 0.06 12.97 -7.67
C LEU A 4 -1.35 12.36 -7.66
N ASP A 5 -1.92 11.99 -8.82
CA ASP A 5 -3.36 11.71 -8.94
C ASP A 5 -3.77 10.37 -8.31
N ASN A 6 -2.85 9.41 -8.23
CA ASN A 6 -3.16 8.06 -7.73
C ASN A 6 -2.71 7.80 -6.28
N GLY A 7 -2.03 8.76 -5.66
CA GLY A 7 -1.47 8.58 -4.33
C GLY A 7 -0.47 7.41 -4.25
N PRO A 8 -0.10 6.98 -3.03
CA PRO A 8 0.79 5.85 -2.84
C PRO A 8 0.10 4.51 -3.13
N GLU A 9 0.74 3.72 -4.01
CA GLU A 9 0.29 2.39 -4.41
C GLU A 9 1.42 1.37 -4.25
N ILE A 10 1.05 0.12 -3.96
CA ILE A 10 1.93 -1.04 -4.05
C ILE A 10 1.58 -1.78 -5.34
N VAL A 11 2.60 -2.09 -6.15
CA VAL A 11 2.50 -3.01 -7.29
C VAL A 11 3.16 -4.31 -6.88
N ASP A 12 2.40 -5.40 -6.82
CA ASP A 12 2.96 -6.71 -6.53
C ASP A 12 3.55 -7.40 -7.78
N GLU A 13 4.17 -8.55 -7.57
CA GLU A 13 4.79 -9.37 -8.62
C GLU A 13 3.79 -9.93 -9.65
N SER A 14 2.50 -9.94 -9.34
CA SER A 14 1.41 -10.29 -10.26
C SER A 14 0.87 -9.07 -11.03
N ASN A 15 1.57 -7.93 -10.99
CA ASN A 15 1.12 -6.65 -11.55
C ASN A 15 -0.22 -6.15 -10.98
N ARG A 16 -0.59 -6.55 -9.76
CA ARG A 16 -1.78 -6.01 -9.09
C ARG A 16 -1.41 -4.73 -8.36
N ARG A 17 -2.19 -3.67 -8.60
CA ARG A 17 -2.11 -2.40 -7.88
C ARG A 17 -3.00 -2.45 -6.64
N THR A 18 -2.45 -2.06 -5.50
CA THR A 18 -3.12 -1.98 -4.20
C THR A 18 -2.92 -0.58 -3.64
N LYS A 19 -4.00 0.07 -3.20
CA LYS A 19 -3.95 1.45 -2.70
C LYS A 19 -3.66 1.47 -1.21
N ILE A 20 -2.84 2.42 -0.79
CA ILE A 20 -2.62 2.71 0.62
C ILE A 20 -3.65 3.76 1.05
N MET A 21 -4.63 3.35 1.86
CA MET A 21 -5.77 4.18 2.26
C MET A 21 -5.46 5.09 3.46
N ILE A 22 -4.65 4.60 4.41
CA ILE A 22 -4.24 5.34 5.60
C ILE A 22 -2.75 5.11 5.81
N THR A 23 -2.00 6.18 6.04
CA THR A 23 -0.57 6.10 6.34
C THR A 23 -0.27 6.49 7.78
N ASP A 24 0.88 6.03 8.28
CA ASP A 24 1.51 6.53 9.50
C ASP A 24 0.74 6.29 10.80
N VAL A 25 -0.07 5.23 10.83
CA VAL A 25 -0.78 4.83 12.05
C VAL A 25 0.23 4.30 13.06
N GLN A 26 0.36 5.00 14.20
CA GLN A 26 1.27 4.60 15.27
C GLN A 26 0.82 3.28 15.93
N ALA A 27 1.74 2.34 16.03
CA ALA A 27 1.58 1.08 16.74
C ALA A 27 2.60 0.99 17.88
N ALA A 28 2.40 0.04 18.80
CA ALA A 28 3.26 -0.11 19.98
C ALA A 28 4.76 -0.35 19.64
N ASN A 29 5.05 -0.84 18.44
CA ASN A 29 6.38 -1.25 17.99
C ASN A 29 6.73 -0.73 16.59
N GLY A 30 6.03 0.27 16.07
CA GLY A 30 6.29 0.80 14.73
C GLY A 30 5.10 1.52 14.13
N VAL A 31 4.95 1.39 12.81
CA VAL A 31 3.95 2.08 12.01
C VAL A 31 3.17 1.08 11.17
N VAL A 32 1.87 1.33 11.00
CA VAL A 32 0.96 0.57 10.14
C VAL A 32 0.44 1.45 9.01
N HIS A 33 0.37 0.87 7.81
CA HIS A 33 -0.30 1.44 6.66
C HIS A 33 -1.48 0.53 6.26
N VAL A 34 -2.66 1.11 6.06
CA VAL A 34 -3.89 0.37 5.76
C VAL A 34 -4.04 0.23 4.24
N LEU A 35 -4.29 -0.99 3.78
CA LEU A 35 -4.48 -1.31 2.36
C LEU A 35 -5.94 -1.65 2.06
N ASP A 36 -6.38 -1.38 0.83
CA ASP A 36 -7.70 -1.76 0.34
C ASP A 36 -7.81 -3.22 -0.13
N ARG A 37 -6.67 -3.90 -0.26
CA ARG A 37 -6.56 -5.29 -0.71
C ARG A 37 -5.48 -6.04 0.08
N VAL A 38 -5.69 -7.35 0.22
CA VAL A 38 -4.72 -8.30 0.78
C VAL A 38 -3.62 -8.60 -0.24
N LEU A 39 -2.35 -8.48 0.17
CA LEU A 39 -1.22 -8.97 -0.60
C LEU A 39 -1.10 -10.49 -0.44
N VAL A 40 -1.08 -11.19 -1.57
CA VAL A 40 -0.97 -12.66 -1.60
C VAL A 40 0.35 -13.02 -2.30
N PRO A 41 1.24 -13.79 -1.65
CA PRO A 41 2.48 -14.25 -2.27
C PRO A 41 2.22 -15.14 -3.49
N THR A 42 3.07 -15.05 -4.49
CA THR A 42 3.14 -16.08 -5.53
C THR A 42 3.73 -17.37 -4.96
N LEU A 43 3.21 -18.50 -5.46
CA LEU A 43 3.65 -19.85 -5.11
C LEU A 43 4.86 -20.26 -5.96
#